data_AF-D4E657-F1
#
_entry.id   AF-D4E657-F1
#
_cell.length_a   1.000
_cell.length_b   1.000
_cell.length_c   1.000
_cell.angle_alpha   90.00
_cell.angle_beta   90.00
_cell.angle_gamma   90.00
#
_symmetry.space_group_name_H-M   'P 1'
#
loop_
_entity.id
_entity.type
_entity.pdbx_description
1 polymer ?
#
loop_
_entity_poly.entity_id
_entity_poly.type
_entity_poly.pdbx_seq_one_letter_code
_entity_poly.pdbx_strand_id
1 'polypeptide(L)'
;MTMSQSNLLKNSQVTAAPSNLELFYGFLTLGLIGFGGVLPLAHRMLVDDRRWLSGEQFTELLGLCQFLPGGNVINLSVAVGMEFRGLRGACCALLGLICAPTAIVVGLGVVYSRFQHNAEVQHVFAGLAAAAAGLLLSTALKMLIPLRGRWLALAVVALCLMAIAWLRLPLLPTMLVVAPLSILLAWRKWL
;
A
#
# COMPACT_ATOMS: atom_id res chain seq x y z
N MET A 1 16.54 -20.82 -31.46
CA MET A 1 16.07 -22.01 -30.71
C MET A 1 16.34 -21.95 -29.20
N THR A 2 17.23 -21.08 -28.69
CA THR A 2 17.56 -20.97 -27.26
C THR A 2 16.58 -20.12 -26.42
N MET A 3 15.90 -19.11 -27.01
CA MET A 3 14.93 -18.27 -26.27
C MET A 3 13.60 -18.96 -25.91
N SER A 4 13.25 -20.06 -26.58
CA SER A 4 12.03 -20.81 -26.25
C SER A 4 12.21 -21.65 -24.97
N GLN A 5 13.43 -22.15 -24.70
CA GLN A 5 13.67 -23.00 -23.53
C GLN A 5 13.86 -22.21 -22.23
N SER A 6 14.43 -21.00 -22.28
CA SER A 6 14.52 -20.13 -21.09
C SER A 6 13.14 -19.70 -20.57
N ASN A 7 12.18 -19.43 -21.46
CA ASN A 7 10.79 -19.14 -21.09
C ASN A 7 10.08 -20.38 -20.51
N LEU A 8 10.34 -21.57 -21.05
CA LEU A 8 9.77 -22.81 -20.52
C LEU A 8 10.28 -23.11 -19.10
N LEU A 9 11.57 -22.91 -18.82
CA LEU A 9 12.14 -23.13 -17.49
C LEU A 9 11.69 -22.08 -16.46
N LYS A 10 11.44 -20.84 -16.87
CA LYS A 10 10.96 -19.75 -15.99
C LYS A 10 9.47 -19.90 -15.65
N ASN A 11 8.67 -20.45 -16.57
CA ASN A 11 7.25 -20.74 -16.35
C ASN A 11 7.02 -22.07 -15.57
N SER A 12 8.04 -22.92 -15.44
CA SER A 12 7.97 -24.23 -14.74
C SER A 12 7.81 -24.14 -13.21
N GLN A 13 7.66 -22.93 -12.66
CA GLN A 13 7.71 -22.66 -11.23
C GLN A 13 6.42 -22.03 -10.68
N VAL A 14 5.44 -21.76 -11.55
CA VAL A 14 4.12 -21.25 -11.18
C VAL A 14 3.25 -22.43 -10.74
N THR A 15 2.63 -22.33 -9.56
CA THR A 15 1.80 -23.39 -8.99
C THR A 15 0.43 -23.47 -9.68
N ALA A 16 -0.33 -24.53 -9.38
CA ALA A 16 -1.70 -24.65 -9.87
C ALA A 16 -2.58 -23.48 -9.40
N ALA A 17 -3.57 -23.12 -10.21
CA ALA A 17 -4.44 -21.96 -9.94
C ALA A 17 -5.09 -22.04 -8.55
N PRO A 18 -4.97 -20.98 -7.72
CA PRO A 18 -5.46 -21.00 -6.35
C PRO A 18 -6.96 -21.23 -6.26
N SER A 19 -7.38 -21.85 -5.17
CA SER A 19 -8.78 -21.93 -4.78
C SER A 19 -9.29 -20.57 -4.28
N ASN A 20 -10.61 -20.38 -4.29
CA ASN A 20 -11.23 -19.15 -3.74
C ASN A 20 -10.87 -18.93 -2.26
N LEU A 21 -10.72 -20.02 -1.51
CA LEU A 21 -10.33 -19.99 -0.10
C LEU A 21 -8.87 -19.54 0.06
N GLU A 22 -7.96 -20.05 -0.77
CA GLU A 22 -6.56 -19.63 -0.74
C GLU A 22 -6.40 -18.15 -1.11
N LEU A 23 -7.13 -17.67 -2.11
CA LEU A 23 -7.19 -16.24 -2.43
C LEU A 23 -7.70 -15.44 -1.23
N PHE A 24 -8.82 -15.84 -0.64
CA PHE A 24 -9.38 -15.17 0.53
C PHE A 24 -8.37 -15.09 1.67
N TYR A 25 -7.75 -16.20 2.09
CA TYR A 25 -6.80 -16.22 3.20
C TYR A 25 -5.49 -15.49 2.89
N GLY A 26 -5.02 -15.56 1.64
CA GLY A 26 -3.84 -14.80 1.20
C GLY A 26 -4.07 -13.31 1.37
N PHE A 27 -5.14 -12.79 0.77
CA PHE A 27 -5.48 -11.38 0.86
C PHE A 27 -5.91 -10.95 2.28
N LEU A 28 -6.54 -11.83 3.06
CA LEU A 28 -6.83 -11.60 4.49
C LEU A 28 -5.56 -11.38 5.30
N THR A 29 -4.56 -12.24 5.11
CA THR A 29 -3.26 -12.09 5.77
C THR A 29 -2.61 -10.78 5.34
N LEU A 30 -2.61 -10.51 4.03
CA LEU A 30 -2.05 -9.29 3.46
C LEU A 30 -2.72 -8.01 4.01
N GLY A 31 -4.03 -8.05 4.25
CA GLY A 31 -4.76 -6.98 4.93
C GLY A 31 -4.37 -6.80 6.40
N LEU A 32 -4.09 -7.89 7.11
CA LEU A 32 -3.67 -7.87 8.52
C LEU A 32 -2.25 -7.33 8.74
N ILE A 33 -1.31 -7.66 7.85
CA ILE A 33 0.11 -7.31 8.01
C ILE A 33 0.59 -6.18 7.08
N GLY A 34 -0.32 -5.61 6.27
CA GLY A 34 -0.06 -4.57 5.29
C GLY A 34 0.24 -3.18 5.84
N PHE A 35 1.00 -3.03 6.92
CA PHE A 35 1.33 -1.70 7.45
C PHE A 35 2.64 -1.17 6.83
N GLY A 36 2.56 -0.03 6.13
CA GLY A 36 3.73 0.73 5.66
C GLY A 36 4.52 0.13 4.48
N GLY A 37 4.05 -0.96 3.87
CA GLY A 37 4.79 -1.65 2.79
C GLY A 37 4.01 -2.78 2.14
N VAL A 38 2.73 -2.56 1.83
CA VAL A 38 1.83 -3.61 1.34
C VAL A 38 2.25 -4.17 -0.01
N LEU A 39 2.75 -3.34 -0.93
CA LEU A 39 3.07 -3.77 -2.28
C LEU A 39 4.27 -4.73 -2.34
N PRO A 40 5.40 -4.47 -1.66
CA PRO A 40 6.46 -5.47 -1.50
C PRO A 40 5.98 -6.77 -0.87
N LEU A 41 5.09 -6.68 0.12
CA LEU A 41 4.51 -7.86 0.76
C LEU A 41 3.59 -8.64 -0.20
N ALA A 42 2.82 -7.94 -1.02
CA ALA A 42 1.99 -8.54 -2.05
C ALA A 42 2.84 -9.25 -3.10
N HIS A 43 3.94 -8.63 -3.56
CA HIS A 43 4.88 -9.27 -4.45
C HIS A 43 5.43 -10.55 -3.84
N ARG A 44 5.95 -10.48 -2.61
CA ARG A 44 6.48 -11.66 -1.90
C ARG A 44 5.44 -12.76 -1.76
N MET A 45 4.23 -12.43 -1.35
CA MET A 45 3.16 -13.41 -1.22
C MET A 45 2.82 -14.07 -2.56
N LEU A 46 2.60 -13.28 -3.61
CA LEU A 46 2.09 -13.74 -4.90
C LEU A 46 3.16 -14.42 -5.76
N VAL A 47 4.41 -13.97 -5.66
CA VAL A 47 5.53 -14.40 -6.53
C VAL A 47 6.47 -15.37 -5.81
N ASP A 48 6.86 -15.07 -4.57
CA ASP A 48 7.91 -15.82 -3.87
C ASP A 48 7.33 -16.96 -3.02
N ASP A 49 6.35 -16.66 -2.15
CA ASP A 49 5.82 -17.62 -1.17
C ASP A 49 4.77 -18.56 -1.80
N ARG A 50 3.74 -18.01 -2.45
CA ARG A 50 2.65 -18.80 -3.07
C ARG A 50 2.92 -19.14 -4.53
N ARG A 51 3.72 -18.32 -5.21
CA ARG A 51 4.14 -18.51 -6.61
C ARG A 51 2.95 -18.67 -7.56
N TRP A 52 1.87 -17.92 -7.28
CA TRP A 52 0.70 -17.84 -8.15
C TRP A 52 1.02 -17.05 -9.42
N LEU A 53 1.90 -16.04 -9.32
CA LEU A 53 2.33 -15.22 -10.43
C LEU A 53 3.84 -15.30 -10.63
N SER A 54 4.28 -15.17 -11.87
CA SER A 54 5.67 -14.82 -12.16
C SER A 54 5.92 -13.33 -11.87
N GLY A 55 7.19 -12.94 -11.68
CA GLY A 55 7.53 -11.53 -11.49
C GLY A 55 7.14 -10.64 -12.69
N GLU A 56 7.15 -11.19 -13.91
CA GLU A 56 6.66 -10.49 -15.11
C GLU A 56 5.15 -10.29 -15.08
N GLN A 57 4.37 -11.34 -14.77
CA GLN A 57 2.92 -11.26 -14.64
C GLN A 57 2.51 -10.28 -13.54
N PHE A 58 3.18 -10.32 -12.38
CA PHE A 58 2.92 -9.37 -11.31
C PHE A 58 3.16 -7.93 -11.76
N THR A 59 4.24 -7.68 -12.50
CA THR A 59 4.57 -6.34 -13.00
C THR A 59 3.55 -5.85 -14.03
N GLU A 60 3.10 -6.73 -14.91
CA GLU A 60 2.04 -6.43 -15.90
C GLU A 60 0.72 -6.10 -15.20
N LEU A 61 0.28 -6.93 -14.26
CA LEU A 61 -0.93 -6.69 -13.47
C LEU A 61 -0.84 -5.40 -12.65
N LEU A 62 0.30 -5.16 -12.01
CA LEU A 62 0.54 -3.94 -11.26
C LEU A 62 0.48 -2.71 -12.18
N GLY A 63 1.03 -2.80 -13.39
CA GLY A 63 0.94 -1.76 -14.40
C GLY A 63 -0.52 -1.42 -14.72
N LEU A 64 -1.36 -2.43 -14.96
CA LEU A 64 -2.80 -2.25 -15.17
C LEU A 64 -3.47 -1.59 -13.95
N CYS A 65 -3.11 -2.01 -12.74
CA CYS A 65 -3.67 -1.47 -11.50
C CYS A 65 -3.33 0.00 -11.26
N GLN A 66 -2.17 0.47 -11.76
CA GLN A 66 -1.73 1.86 -11.66
C GLN A 66 -2.47 2.80 -12.63
N PHE A 67 -3.01 2.26 -13.73
CA PHE A 67 -3.88 3.03 -14.62
C PHE A 67 -5.29 3.24 -14.03
N LEU A 68 -5.73 2.33 -13.17
CA LEU A 68 -7.05 2.40 -12.55
C LEU A 68 -7.04 3.38 -11.36
N PRO A 69 -8.03 4.28 -11.25
CA PRO A 69 -8.15 5.14 -10.08
C PRO A 69 -8.47 4.29 -8.85
N GLY A 70 -7.66 4.41 -7.80
CA GLY A 70 -7.88 3.68 -6.56
C GLY A 70 -6.59 3.29 -5.84
N GLY A 71 -6.73 2.44 -4.81
CA GLY A 71 -5.59 1.88 -4.11
C GLY A 71 -4.97 0.73 -4.90
N ASN A 72 -3.68 0.81 -5.22
CA ASN A 72 -2.97 -0.21 -6.00
C ASN A 72 -3.20 -1.64 -5.48
N VAL A 73 -3.20 -1.84 -4.17
CA VAL A 73 -3.39 -3.17 -3.55
C VAL A 73 -4.83 -3.67 -3.73
N ILE A 74 -5.82 -2.79 -3.65
CA ILE A 74 -7.22 -3.13 -3.84
C ILE A 74 -7.43 -3.56 -5.29
N ASN A 75 -6.96 -2.75 -6.24
CA ASN A 75 -7.02 -3.06 -7.66
C ASN A 75 -6.30 -4.39 -7.97
N LEU A 76 -5.12 -4.59 -7.37
CA LEU A 76 -4.35 -5.83 -7.53
C LEU A 76 -5.10 -7.05 -6.97
N SER A 77 -5.77 -6.93 -5.82
CA SER A 77 -6.57 -8.03 -5.26
C SER A 77 -7.71 -8.45 -6.20
N VAL A 78 -8.37 -7.47 -6.81
CA VAL A 78 -9.44 -7.71 -7.78
C VAL A 78 -8.87 -8.30 -9.07
N ALA A 79 -7.78 -7.73 -9.61
CA ALA A 79 -7.15 -8.20 -10.84
C ALA A 79 -6.67 -9.64 -10.71
N VAL A 80 -5.96 -9.96 -9.64
CA VAL A 80 -5.49 -11.32 -9.33
C VAL A 80 -6.67 -12.28 -9.15
N GLY A 81 -7.71 -11.87 -8.41
CA GLY A 81 -8.90 -12.70 -8.24
C GLY A 81 -9.65 -12.95 -9.54
N MET A 82 -9.76 -11.93 -10.40
CA MET A 82 -10.36 -12.02 -11.74
C MET A 82 -9.58 -12.96 -12.65
N GLU A 83 -8.25 -12.90 -12.64
CA GLU A 83 -7.39 -13.73 -13.48
C GLU A 83 -7.53 -15.22 -13.17
N PHE A 84 -7.54 -15.59 -11.88
CA PHE A 84 -7.57 -17.01 -11.49
C PHE A 84 -8.97 -17.65 -11.46
N ARG A 85 -10.00 -16.90 -11.01
CA ARG A 85 -11.33 -17.47 -10.72
C ARG A 85 -12.47 -16.56 -11.18
N GLY A 86 -12.20 -15.57 -12.03
CA GLY A 86 -13.17 -14.61 -12.52
C GLY A 86 -13.82 -13.80 -11.39
N LEU A 87 -15.10 -13.47 -11.55
CA LEU A 87 -15.82 -12.61 -10.60
C LEU A 87 -15.84 -13.17 -9.17
N ARG A 88 -15.93 -14.50 -9.02
CA ARG A 88 -15.93 -15.14 -7.69
C ARG A 88 -14.58 -14.97 -6.99
N GLY A 89 -13.49 -15.15 -7.71
CA GLY A 89 -12.14 -14.93 -7.18
C GLY A 89 -11.92 -13.48 -6.80
N ALA A 90 -12.37 -12.55 -7.64
CA ALA A 90 -12.28 -11.12 -7.39
C ALA A 90 -12.98 -10.70 -6.10
N CYS A 91 -14.22 -11.18 -5.90
CA CYS A 91 -14.96 -10.94 -4.66
C CYS A 91 -14.26 -11.58 -3.46
N CYS A 92 -13.78 -12.81 -3.56
CA CYS A 92 -13.08 -13.49 -2.45
C CYS A 92 -11.77 -12.79 -2.08
N ALA A 93 -10.95 -12.38 -3.05
CA ALA A 93 -9.71 -11.66 -2.82
C ALA A 93 -9.96 -10.29 -2.19
N LEU A 94 -10.91 -9.52 -2.73
CA LEU A 94 -11.27 -8.21 -2.20
C LEU A 94 -11.85 -8.31 -0.78
N LEU A 95 -12.79 -9.23 -0.55
CA LEU A 95 -13.36 -9.46 0.78
C LEU A 95 -12.30 -9.94 1.75
N GLY A 96 -11.39 -10.83 1.35
CA GLY A 96 -10.24 -11.22 2.15
C GLY A 96 -9.46 -10.00 2.61
N LEU A 97 -9.07 -9.14 1.67
CA LEU A 97 -8.27 -7.94 1.95
C LEU A 97 -8.91 -7.00 2.98
N ILE A 98 -10.22 -6.76 2.89
CA ILE A 98 -10.89 -5.75 3.71
C ILE A 98 -11.55 -6.31 4.97
N CYS A 99 -11.92 -7.59 5.00
CA CYS A 99 -12.75 -8.17 6.06
C CYS A 99 -12.07 -8.10 7.43
N ALA A 100 -10.84 -8.59 7.54
CA ALA A 100 -10.14 -8.59 8.83
C ALA A 100 -9.84 -7.18 9.37
N PRO A 101 -9.23 -6.25 8.60
CA PRO A 101 -9.01 -4.88 9.08
C PRO A 101 -10.30 -4.18 9.49
N THR A 102 -11.38 -4.35 8.71
CA THR A 102 -12.67 -3.74 9.02
C THR A 102 -13.28 -4.33 10.29
N ALA A 103 -13.25 -5.66 10.46
CA ALA A 103 -13.74 -6.32 11.66
C ALA A 103 -12.98 -5.86 12.92
N ILE A 104 -11.66 -5.69 12.83
CA ILE A 104 -10.83 -5.17 13.93
C ILE A 104 -11.24 -3.74 14.29
N VAL A 105 -11.35 -2.85 13.31
CA VAL A 105 -11.69 -1.44 13.54
C VAL A 105 -13.10 -1.31 14.13
N VAL A 106 -14.08 -2.03 13.58
CA VAL A 106 -15.45 -2.03 14.09
C VAL A 106 -15.50 -2.63 15.51
N GLY A 107 -14.80 -3.74 15.76
CA GLY A 107 -14.71 -4.35 17.07
C GLY A 107 -14.12 -3.40 18.12
N LEU A 108 -13.02 -2.74 17.79
CA LEU A 108 -12.42 -1.71 18.64
C LEU A 108 -13.37 -0.53 18.87
N GLY A 109 -14.13 -0.11 17.85
CA GLY A 109 -15.13 0.96 17.97
C GLY A 109 -16.27 0.61 18.93
N VAL A 110 -16.76 -0.64 18.90
CA VAL A 110 -17.78 -1.12 19.85
C VAL A 110 -17.24 -1.16 21.28
N VAL A 111 -16.01 -1.64 21.48
CA VAL A 111 -15.36 -1.63 22.79
C VAL A 111 -15.17 -0.21 23.30
N TYR A 112 -14.69 0.70 22.43
CA TYR A 112 -14.54 2.11 22.76
C TYR A 112 -15.86 2.73 23.21
N SER A 113 -16.95 2.54 22.45
CA SER A 113 -18.28 3.08 22.77
C SER A 113 -18.79 2.61 24.14
N ARG A 114 -18.53 1.36 24.53
CA ARG A 114 -18.97 0.81 25.83
C ARG A 114 -18.14 1.31 27.01
N PHE A 115 -16.83 1.52 26.83
CA PHE A 115 -15.90 1.82 27.92
C PHE A 115 -15.31 3.23 27.87
N GLN A 116 -15.81 4.12 27.00
CA GLN A 116 -15.32 5.50 26.84
C GLN A 116 -15.32 6.32 28.14
N HIS A 117 -16.15 5.97 29.13
CA HIS A 117 -16.22 6.66 30.42
C HIS A 117 -15.10 6.28 31.40
N ASN A 118 -14.35 5.20 31.14
CA ASN A 118 -13.22 4.80 31.96
C ASN A 118 -11.94 5.48 31.46
N ALA A 119 -11.27 6.22 32.36
CA ALA A 119 -10.03 6.92 32.06
C ALA A 119 -8.91 5.99 31.55
N GLU A 120 -8.84 4.76 32.05
CA GLU A 120 -7.85 3.78 31.60
C GLU A 120 -8.00 3.41 30.12
N VAL A 121 -9.23 3.24 29.64
CA VAL A 121 -9.49 2.94 28.23
C VAL A 121 -9.07 4.11 27.36
N GLN A 122 -9.38 5.35 27.75
CA GLN A 122 -8.95 6.53 27.01
C GLN A 122 -7.42 6.62 26.89
N HIS A 123 -6.67 6.30 27.95
CA HIS A 123 -5.20 6.29 27.90
C HIS A 123 -4.65 5.21 26.96
N VAL A 124 -5.25 4.01 26.95
CA VAL A 124 -4.84 2.94 26.01
C VAL A 124 -5.06 3.36 24.56
N PHE A 125 -6.22 3.94 24.25
CA PHE A 125 -6.51 4.44 22.90
C PHE A 125 -5.61 5.61 22.51
N ALA A 126 -5.28 6.50 23.44
CA ALA A 126 -4.29 7.56 23.21
C ALA A 126 -2.90 6.99 22.93
N GLY A 127 -2.48 5.95 23.66
CA GLY A 127 -1.24 5.22 23.41
C GLY A 127 -1.22 4.54 22.03
N LEU A 128 -2.33 3.91 21.63
CA LEU A 128 -2.49 3.31 20.30
C LEU A 128 -2.39 4.37 19.20
N ALA A 129 -3.05 5.52 19.38
CA ALA A 129 -2.96 6.65 18.45
C ALA A 129 -1.53 7.20 18.35
N ALA A 130 -0.82 7.33 19.48
CA ALA A 130 0.57 7.75 19.51
C ALA A 130 1.50 6.74 18.81
N ALA A 131 1.28 5.43 19.00
CA ALA A 131 2.02 4.39 18.32
C ALA A 131 1.78 4.40 16.79
N ALA A 132 0.53 4.57 16.36
CA ALA A 132 0.18 4.73 14.95
C ALA A 132 0.84 5.97 14.33
N ALA A 133 0.83 7.10 15.03
CA ALA A 133 1.52 8.31 14.61
C ALA A 133 3.04 8.10 14.51
N GLY A 134 3.65 7.40 15.48
CA GLY A 134 5.07 7.03 15.44
C GLY A 134 5.42 6.12 14.25
N LEU A 135 4.57 5.16 13.92
CA LEU A 135 4.74 4.29 12.75
C LEU A 135 4.64 5.08 11.43
N LEU A 136 3.67 6.00 11.33
CA LEU A 136 3.54 6.90 10.18
C LEU A 136 4.78 7.78 10.03
N LEU A 137 5.25 8.36 11.14
CA LEU A 137 6.46 9.17 11.16
C LEU A 137 7.70 8.34 10.76
N SER A 138 7.84 7.12 11.26
CA SER A 138 8.92 6.21 10.88
C SER A 138 8.92 5.92 9.38
N THR A 139 7.76 5.67 8.80
CA THR A 139 7.60 5.46 7.35
C THR A 139 7.98 6.73 6.57
N ALA A 140 7.52 7.90 7.02
CA ALA A 140 7.87 9.18 6.41
C ALA A 140 9.39 9.45 6.45
N LEU A 141 10.03 9.18 7.59
CA LEU A 141 11.49 9.30 7.73
C LEU A 141 12.24 8.34 6.82
N LYS A 142 11.79 7.07 6.71
CA LYS A 142 12.38 6.11 5.76
C LYS A 142 12.32 6.60 4.33
N MET A 143 11.23 7.26 3.93
CA MET A 143 11.10 7.88 2.60
C MET A 143 11.97 9.13 2.45
N LEU A 144 12.33 9.81 3.55
CA LEU A 144 13.17 11.00 3.54
C LEU A 144 14.67 10.68 3.44
N ILE A 145 15.12 9.52 3.94
CA ILE A 145 16.54 9.12 3.95
C ILE A 145 17.18 9.16 2.54
N PRO A 146 16.56 8.63 1.47
CA PRO A 146 17.12 8.72 0.11
C PRO A 146 17.24 10.16 -0.42
N LEU A 147 16.49 11.12 0.15
CA LEU A 147 16.50 12.53 -0.27
C LEU A 147 17.56 13.35 0.46
N ARG A 148 18.30 12.76 1.41
CA ARG A 148 19.20 13.46 2.34
C ARG A 148 20.35 14.22 1.67
N GLY A 149 20.71 13.88 0.43
CA GLY A 149 21.70 14.60 -0.38
C GLY A 149 21.15 15.73 -1.25
N ARG A 150 19.83 15.90 -1.32
CA ARG A 150 19.16 16.88 -2.18
C ARG A 150 18.58 18.01 -1.32
N TRP A 151 19.42 18.97 -0.94
CA TRP A 151 19.04 20.09 -0.07
C TRP A 151 17.79 20.85 -0.53
N LEU A 152 17.59 21.00 -1.85
CA LEU A 152 16.37 21.58 -2.43
C LEU A 152 15.13 20.72 -2.17
N ALA A 153 15.23 19.40 -2.27
CA ALA A 153 14.10 18.51 -2.01
C ALA A 153 13.73 18.52 -0.51
N LEU A 154 14.73 18.57 0.37
CA LEU A 154 14.50 18.75 1.81
C LEU A 154 13.84 20.10 2.12
N ALA A 155 14.27 21.19 1.47
CA ALA A 155 13.66 22.50 1.63
C ALA A 155 12.19 22.53 1.15
N VAL A 156 11.88 21.85 0.04
CA VAL A 156 10.50 21.71 -0.47
C VAL A 156 9.64 20.89 0.49
N VAL A 157 10.15 19.78 1.03
CA VAL A 157 9.45 18.97 2.04
C VAL A 157 9.16 19.80 3.30
N ALA A 158 10.16 20.53 3.80
CA ALA A 158 10.01 21.39 4.97
C ALA A 158 8.99 22.52 4.72
N LEU A 159 9.03 23.16 3.54
CA LEU A 159 8.08 24.18 3.14
C LEU A 159 6.65 23.63 3.04
N CYS A 160 6.48 22.44 2.44
CA CYS A 160 5.19 21.74 2.38
C CYS A 160 4.65 21.45 3.79
N LEU A 161 5.46 20.87 4.66
CA LEU A 161 5.06 20.58 6.04
C LEU A 161 4.66 21.85 6.79
N MET A 162 5.43 22.94 6.62
CA MET A 162 5.14 24.22 7.25
C MET A 162 3.87 24.87 6.70
N ALA A 163 3.65 24.80 5.39
CA ALA A 163 2.42 25.30 4.76
C ALA A 163 1.18 24.52 5.22
N ILE A 164 1.27 23.19 5.34
CA ILE A 164 0.17 22.35 5.81
C ILE A 164 -0.10 22.57 7.31
N ALA A 165 0.95 22.58 8.14
CA ALA A 165 0.84 22.72 9.59
C ALA A 165 0.34 24.11 10.02
N TRP A 166 0.78 25.18 9.34
CA TRP A 166 0.46 26.55 9.73
C TRP A 166 -0.81 27.08 9.07
N LEU A 167 -1.07 26.72 7.81
CA LEU A 167 -2.10 27.37 7.01
C LEU A 167 -3.42 26.59 6.95
N ARG A 168 -3.45 25.32 7.42
CA ARG A 168 -4.62 24.40 7.36
C ARG A 168 -5.34 24.41 6.01
N LEU A 169 -4.63 24.71 4.92
CA LEU A 169 -5.22 24.82 3.60
C LEU A 169 -5.53 23.42 3.04
N PRO A 170 -6.63 23.26 2.28
CA PRO A 170 -6.92 22.00 1.61
C PRO A 170 -5.73 21.56 0.73
N LEU A 171 -5.47 20.26 0.68
CA LEU A 171 -4.33 19.63 -0.03
C LEU A 171 -4.23 20.01 -1.52
N LEU A 172 -5.35 20.34 -2.14
CA LEU A 172 -5.44 20.64 -3.58
C LEU A 172 -4.65 21.90 -3.99
N PRO A 173 -4.90 23.10 -3.43
CA PRO A 173 -4.16 24.31 -3.80
C PRO A 173 -2.68 24.29 -3.43
N THR A 174 -2.29 23.63 -2.33
CA THR A 174 -0.89 23.55 -1.91
C THR A 174 -0.06 22.68 -2.85
N MET A 175 -0.60 21.53 -3.28
CA MET A 175 0.07 20.71 -4.32
C MET A 175 0.12 21.44 -5.67
N LEU A 176 -0.93 22.19 -6.04
CA LEU A 176 -0.97 22.90 -7.31
C LEU A 176 0.12 23.99 -7.44
N VAL A 177 0.53 24.61 -6.33
CA VAL A 177 1.57 25.66 -6.33
C VAL A 177 2.96 25.08 -6.11
N VAL A 178 3.11 24.13 -5.18
CA VAL A 178 4.44 23.62 -4.81
C VAL A 178 4.99 22.63 -5.84
N ALA A 179 4.14 21.84 -6.49
CA ALA A 179 4.58 20.89 -7.52
C ALA A 179 5.26 21.58 -8.72
N PRO A 180 4.67 22.59 -9.38
CA PRO A 180 5.34 23.28 -10.48
C PRO A 180 6.58 24.04 -10.02
N LEU A 181 6.58 24.64 -8.82
CA LEU A 181 7.74 25.35 -8.26
C LEU A 181 8.93 24.40 -8.04
N SER A 182 8.66 23.19 -7.51
CA SER A 182 9.67 22.14 -7.33
C SER A 182 10.20 21.62 -8.66
N ILE A 183 9.34 21.47 -9.67
CA ILE A 183 9.75 21.02 -11.01
C ILE A 183 10.64 22.07 -11.67
N LEU A 184 10.26 23.36 -11.61
CA LEU A 184 11.06 24.48 -12.14
C LEU A 184 12.45 24.56 -11.49
N LEU A 185 12.53 24.40 -10.16
CA LEU A 185 13.81 24.43 -9.43
C LEU A 185 14.67 23.20 -9.71
N ALA A 186 14.07 22.04 -9.98
CA ALA A 186 14.79 20.85 -10.38
C ALA A 186 15.31 20.92 -11.82
N TRP A 187 14.55 21.54 -12.73
CA TRP A 187 14.92 21.73 -14.13
C TRP A 187 16.11 22.68 -14.29
N ARG A 188 16.17 23.72 -13.45
CA ARG A 188 17.24 24.73 -13.48
C ARG A 188 18.60 24.22 -12.97
N LYS A 189 18.65 23.02 -12.37
CA LYS A 189 19.89 22.35 -11.95
C LYS A 189 20.42 21.34 -12.96
N TRP A 190 19.67 21.08 -14.04
CA TRP A 190 20.03 20.13 -15.10
C TRP A 190 20.46 20.81 -16.42
N LEU A 191 20.35 22.14 -16.52
CA LEU A 191 21.11 22.98 -17.45
C LEU A 191 22.35 23.54 -16.74
#